data_AF-A0A9P8ZN31-F1
#
_entry.id   AF-A0A9P8ZN31-F1
#
_cell.length_a   1.000
_cell.length_b   1.000
_cell.length_c   1.000
_cell.angle_alpha   90.00
_cell.angle_beta   90.00
_cell.angle_gamma   90.00
#
_symmetry.space_group_name_H-M   'P 1'
#
loop_
_entity.id
_entity.type
_entity.pdbx_description
1 polymer ?
#
loop_
_entity_poly.entity_id
_entity_poly.type
_entity_poly.pdbx_seq_one_letter_code
_entity_poly.pdbx_strand_id
1 'polypeptide(L)'
;MIQGDFIYSLTTFLALFKLKSSVALEEIICVKPPHLLTALALTDVSKDERPAIALDNQFRLLREDMVSVKAGGVEIEALRLHGVSGASSDTGRRTPWALQLECVRDLPFFAGTKAEDRRKFLQENKRIIRHQSFACIIIDNQVAAFGEINRDEELLARELPVVILQINGEANTIDTLYKLMDPTAVKLIQVDTAVFAYEPVIKALQRMQYPALAPELFLWDNDALLEHARDILELLRTQPTADIGPVLGLSRRTAFDRAQHDSLLAALTQRISLIQGPPGK
;
A
#
# COMPACT_ATOMS: atom_id res chain seq x y z
N MET A 1 -30.42 6.44 16.30
CA MET A 1 -29.59 7.58 16.75
C MET A 1 -28.10 7.21 16.75
N ILE A 2 -27.63 6.52 15.69
CA ILE A 2 -26.21 6.15 15.46
C ILE A 2 -26.00 6.20 13.94
N GLN A 3 -26.25 7.36 13.33
CA GLN A 3 -26.18 7.53 11.87
C GLN A 3 -25.44 8.82 11.47
N GLY A 4 -25.03 9.64 12.45
CA GLY A 4 -24.30 10.89 12.24
C GLY A 4 -22.78 10.71 12.21
N ASP A 5 -22.21 9.86 13.07
CA ASP A 5 -20.75 9.82 13.27
C ASP A 5 -20.01 9.05 12.17
N PHE A 6 -20.68 8.12 11.48
CA PHE A 6 -20.08 7.34 10.38
C PHE A 6 -19.91 8.18 9.10
N ILE A 7 -20.78 9.19 8.90
CA ILE A 7 -20.76 10.06 7.72
C ILE A 7 -19.66 11.13 7.88
N TYR A 8 -19.46 11.68 9.08
CA TYR A 8 -18.34 12.60 9.33
C TYR A 8 -16.97 11.92 9.18
N SER A 9 -16.86 10.66 9.59
CA SER A 9 -15.68 9.83 9.32
C SER A 9 -15.44 9.67 7.81
N LEU A 10 -16.45 9.24 7.04
CA LEU A 10 -16.29 9.01 5.59
C LEU A 10 -16.02 10.30 4.80
N THR A 11 -16.61 11.43 5.18
CA THR A 11 -16.42 12.71 4.48
C THR A 11 -15.04 13.31 4.77
N THR A 12 -14.57 13.18 6.01
CA THR A 12 -13.20 13.54 6.39
C THR A 12 -12.19 12.58 5.77
N PHE A 13 -12.53 11.29 5.66
CA PHE A 13 -11.71 10.25 5.04
C PHE A 13 -11.60 10.39 3.51
N LEU A 14 -12.68 10.79 2.84
CA LEU A 14 -12.69 11.13 1.41
C LEU A 14 -11.98 12.47 1.14
N ALA A 15 -12.01 13.41 2.09
CA ALA A 15 -11.21 14.63 2.05
C ALA A 15 -9.72 14.34 2.30
N LEU A 16 -9.41 13.33 3.15
CA LEU A 16 -8.09 12.85 3.57
C LEU A 16 -7.22 12.27 2.45
N PHE A 17 -7.79 11.98 1.28
CA PHE A 17 -7.08 11.31 0.19
C PHE A 17 -6.89 12.09 -1.09
N LYS A 18 -7.14 13.41 -1.08
CA LYS A 18 -6.79 14.28 -2.20
C LYS A 18 -5.28 14.61 -2.24
N LEU A 19 -4.52 13.89 -3.08
CA LEU A 19 -3.19 14.19 -3.70
C LEU A 19 -1.93 13.69 -2.96
N LYS A 20 -1.03 12.81 -3.48
CA LYS A 20 -0.78 12.25 -4.83
C LYS A 20 0.22 11.06 -4.78
N SER A 21 -0.15 9.92 -5.36
CA SER A 21 0.58 9.34 -6.50
C SER A 21 -0.46 9.32 -7.62
N SER A 22 -0.13 9.75 -8.84
CA SER A 22 -1.16 10.22 -9.79
C SER A 22 -2.22 9.19 -10.14
N VAL A 23 -2.01 7.92 -9.79
CA VAL A 23 -2.90 6.84 -10.18
C VAL A 23 -3.44 6.04 -8.99
N ALA A 24 -2.80 6.07 -7.80
CA ALA A 24 -3.46 5.65 -6.56
C ALA A 24 -4.54 6.67 -6.13
N LEU A 25 -4.29 7.94 -6.44
CA LEU A 25 -5.18 9.05 -6.11
C LEU A 25 -6.54 8.94 -6.81
N GLU A 26 -6.54 8.74 -8.13
CA GLU A 26 -7.75 8.63 -8.95
C GLU A 26 -8.65 7.51 -8.47
N GLU A 27 -8.05 6.39 -8.04
CA GLU A 27 -8.80 5.25 -7.53
C GLU A 27 -9.43 5.56 -6.16
N ILE A 28 -8.71 6.20 -5.24
CA ILE A 28 -9.24 6.48 -3.90
C ILE A 28 -10.37 7.53 -3.94
N ILE A 29 -10.26 8.55 -4.81
CA ILE A 29 -11.28 9.60 -4.99
C ILE A 29 -12.49 9.17 -5.86
N CYS A 30 -12.47 7.96 -6.41
CA CYS A 30 -13.49 7.48 -7.33
C CYS A 30 -14.89 7.47 -6.69
N VAL A 31 -15.81 8.32 -7.11
CA VAL A 31 -17.19 8.34 -6.55
C VAL A 31 -18.06 7.16 -7.02
N LYS A 32 -17.54 6.29 -7.88
CA LYS A 32 -18.27 5.08 -8.28
C LYS A 32 -18.49 4.20 -7.04
N PRO A 33 -19.70 3.67 -6.84
CA PRO A 33 -20.00 2.81 -5.71
C PRO A 33 -19.04 1.62 -5.68
N PRO A 34 -18.54 1.20 -4.51
CA PRO A 34 -17.77 -0.02 -4.38
C PRO A 34 -18.67 -1.18 -4.80
N HIS A 35 -18.38 -1.76 -5.95
CA HIS A 35 -19.05 -2.95 -6.45
C HIS A 35 -17.97 -3.94 -6.81
N LEU A 36 -17.71 -4.86 -5.88
CA LEU A 36 -16.90 -6.04 -6.16
C LEU A 36 -17.82 -7.04 -6.86
N LEU A 37 -17.54 -7.31 -8.14
CA LEU A 37 -18.20 -8.42 -8.80
C LEU A 37 -17.74 -9.72 -8.15
N THR A 38 -18.69 -10.58 -7.82
CA THR A 38 -18.37 -11.92 -7.31
C THR A 38 -17.72 -12.75 -8.41
N ALA A 39 -16.98 -13.80 -8.03
CA ALA A 39 -16.42 -14.75 -8.99
C ALA A 39 -17.50 -15.36 -9.90
N LEU A 40 -18.73 -15.49 -9.40
CA LEU A 40 -19.90 -15.92 -10.17
C LEU A 40 -20.38 -14.84 -11.14
N ALA A 41 -20.39 -13.56 -10.75
CA ALA A 41 -20.79 -12.50 -11.68
C ALA A 41 -19.85 -12.38 -12.90
N LEU A 42 -18.59 -12.83 -12.79
CA LEU A 42 -17.64 -12.89 -13.92
C LEU A 42 -17.98 -14.01 -14.93
N THR A 43 -18.72 -15.06 -14.55
CA THR A 43 -19.11 -16.13 -15.49
C THR A 43 -20.12 -15.64 -16.52
N ASP A 44 -20.96 -14.68 -16.13
CA ASP A 44 -22.06 -14.15 -16.93
C ASP A 44 -21.62 -13.10 -17.95
N VAL A 45 -20.36 -12.67 -17.87
CA VAL A 45 -19.76 -11.71 -18.80
C VAL A 45 -19.02 -12.42 -19.93
N SER A 46 -18.97 -11.78 -21.10
CA SER A 46 -18.27 -12.29 -22.28
C SER A 46 -16.80 -12.60 -21.96
N LYS A 47 -16.26 -13.68 -22.54
CA LYS A 47 -14.87 -14.09 -22.29
C LYS A 47 -13.88 -12.94 -22.50
N ASP A 48 -14.05 -12.16 -23.57
CA ASP A 48 -13.13 -11.08 -23.94
C ASP A 48 -13.07 -9.92 -22.93
N GLU A 49 -14.16 -9.67 -22.20
CA GLU A 49 -14.24 -8.58 -21.22
C GLU A 49 -13.77 -8.98 -19.82
N ARG A 50 -13.75 -10.28 -19.50
CA ARG A 50 -13.41 -10.78 -18.16
C ARG A 50 -12.06 -10.31 -17.63
N PRO A 51 -10.95 -10.28 -18.41
CA PRO A 51 -9.66 -9.83 -17.90
C PRO A 51 -9.66 -8.36 -17.48
N ALA A 52 -10.31 -7.49 -18.27
CA ALA A 52 -10.42 -6.06 -17.98
C ALA A 52 -11.28 -5.82 -16.73
N ILE A 53 -12.40 -6.53 -16.60
CA ILE A 53 -13.29 -6.43 -15.44
C ILE A 53 -12.61 -6.98 -14.18
N ALA A 54 -11.86 -8.08 -14.29
CA ALA A 54 -11.11 -8.63 -13.17
C ALA A 54 -10.01 -7.66 -12.68
N LEU A 55 -9.32 -6.97 -13.60
CA LEU A 55 -8.39 -5.90 -13.24
C LEU A 55 -9.09 -4.76 -12.51
N ASP A 56 -10.24 -4.29 -13.02
CA ASP A 56 -11.05 -3.26 -12.36
C ASP A 56 -11.50 -3.70 -10.95
N ASN A 57 -11.89 -4.96 -10.77
CA ASN A 57 -12.21 -5.51 -9.44
C ASN A 57 -11.00 -5.48 -8.49
N GLN A 58 -9.78 -5.75 -8.98
CA GLN A 58 -8.57 -5.69 -8.15
C GLN A 58 -8.25 -4.27 -7.71
N PHE A 59 -8.43 -3.29 -8.58
CA PHE A 59 -8.34 -1.87 -8.20
C PHE A 59 -9.34 -1.52 -7.10
N ARG A 60 -10.60 -1.95 -7.26
CA ARG A 60 -11.67 -1.69 -6.27
C ARG A 60 -11.43 -2.39 -4.93
N LEU A 61 -10.92 -3.61 -4.93
CA LEU A 61 -10.60 -4.36 -3.70
C LEU A 61 -9.47 -3.66 -2.94
N LEU A 62 -8.40 -3.31 -3.64
CA LEU A 62 -7.30 -2.55 -3.05
C LEU A 62 -7.76 -1.20 -2.50
N ARG A 63 -8.68 -0.55 -3.23
CA ARG A 63 -9.29 0.69 -2.75
C ARG A 63 -10.07 0.48 -1.46
N GLU A 64 -10.89 -0.56 -1.36
CA GLU A 64 -11.65 -0.87 -0.15
C GLU A 64 -10.70 -1.13 1.03
N ASP A 65 -9.63 -1.89 0.82
CA ASP A 65 -8.60 -2.11 1.85
C ASP A 65 -7.95 -0.80 2.27
N MET A 66 -7.59 0.07 1.32
CA MET A 66 -7.01 1.40 1.58
C MET A 66 -8.00 2.35 2.27
N VAL A 67 -9.30 2.22 2.03
CA VAL A 67 -10.36 3.05 2.63
C VAL A 67 -10.80 2.52 3.99
N SER A 68 -10.70 1.21 4.21
CA SER A 68 -10.97 0.56 5.51
C SER A 68 -9.92 0.92 6.57
N VAL A 69 -8.80 1.51 6.14
CA VAL A 69 -7.76 2.07 7.01
C VAL A 69 -8.40 3.07 7.96
N LYS A 70 -8.50 2.73 9.23
CA LYS A 70 -8.92 3.70 10.24
C LYS A 70 -7.81 4.75 10.35
N ALA A 71 -8.18 6.03 10.29
CA ALA A 71 -7.37 7.15 10.75
C ALA A 71 -7.19 7.04 12.28
N GLY A 72 -6.42 6.05 12.72
CA GLY A 72 -6.17 5.74 14.13
C GLY A 72 -4.89 6.38 14.67
N GLY A 73 -4.22 7.23 13.88
CA GLY A 73 -2.98 7.88 14.26
C GLY A 73 -3.17 9.22 14.98
N VAL A 74 -2.07 9.92 15.21
CA VAL A 74 -2.04 11.23 15.88
C VAL A 74 -2.54 12.31 14.93
N GLU A 75 -3.59 13.04 15.34
CA GLU A 75 -4.06 14.25 14.69
C GLU A 75 -3.49 15.49 15.40
N ILE A 76 -2.95 16.42 14.62
CA ILE A 76 -2.41 17.70 15.07
C ILE A 76 -3.16 18.81 14.35
N GLU A 77 -3.87 19.64 15.11
CA GLU A 77 -4.67 20.75 14.58
C GLU A 77 -3.98 22.10 14.81
N ALA A 78 -4.48 23.12 14.09
CA ALA A 78 -4.05 24.50 14.22
C ALA A 78 -2.54 24.66 13.98
N LEU A 79 -2.10 24.23 12.79
CA LEU A 79 -0.72 24.40 12.34
C LEU A 79 -0.58 25.70 11.53
N ARG A 80 0.61 26.27 11.53
CA ARG A 80 1.01 27.35 10.61
C ARG A 80 2.33 27.04 9.96
N LEU A 81 2.53 27.55 8.75
CA LEU A 81 3.82 27.46 8.08
C LEU A 81 4.85 28.30 8.85
N HIS A 82 5.86 27.63 9.40
CA HIS A 82 6.98 28.28 10.11
C HIS A 82 8.14 28.53 9.17
N GLY A 83 8.40 27.60 8.26
CA GLY A 83 9.49 27.70 7.31
C GLY A 83 9.60 26.47 6.42
N VAL A 84 10.64 26.47 5.61
CA VAL A 84 11.01 25.34 4.77
C VAL A 84 12.46 24.99 5.11
N SER A 85 12.70 23.73 5.44
CA SER A 85 14.06 23.23 5.62
C SER A 85 14.54 22.53 4.36
N GLY A 86 15.68 22.99 3.85
CA GLY A 86 16.55 22.21 2.99
C GLY A 86 17.72 21.74 3.83
N ALA A 87 17.58 20.61 4.52
CA ALA A 87 18.72 20.07 5.24
C ALA A 87 19.62 19.36 4.22
N SER A 88 20.92 19.64 4.23
CA SER A 88 21.92 18.69 3.77
C SER A 88 22.01 17.61 4.83
N SER A 89 21.91 16.33 4.47
CA SER A 89 22.20 15.28 5.43
C SER A 89 23.69 15.29 5.77
N ASP A 90 24.06 14.95 7.02
CA ASP A 90 25.44 14.61 7.42
C ASP A 90 26.04 13.45 6.60
N THR A 91 25.23 12.80 5.75
CA THR A 91 25.60 11.68 4.89
C THR A 91 25.82 12.07 3.42
N GLY A 92 25.85 13.38 3.10
CA GLY A 92 26.10 13.87 1.73
C GLY A 92 24.99 13.54 0.72
N ARG A 93 23.84 13.07 1.18
CA ARG A 93 22.66 12.85 0.34
C ARG A 93 21.79 14.11 0.37
N ARG A 94 21.45 14.62 -0.81
CA ARG A 94 20.43 15.67 -0.97
C ARG A 94 19.14 15.17 -0.33
N THR A 95 18.80 15.71 0.84
CA THR A 95 17.54 15.39 1.49
C THR A 95 16.43 16.23 0.82
N PRO A 96 15.28 15.63 0.50
CA PRO A 96 14.17 16.34 -0.12
C PRO A 96 13.71 17.48 0.79
N TRP A 97 13.31 18.60 0.19
CA TRP A 97 12.75 19.77 0.87
C TRP A 97 11.62 19.34 1.82
N ALA A 98 11.60 19.92 3.03
CA ALA A 98 10.58 19.63 4.02
C ALA A 98 9.93 20.91 4.56
N LEU A 99 8.64 20.83 4.83
CA LEU A 99 7.85 21.91 5.42
C LEU A 99 7.96 21.85 6.94
N GLN A 100 8.25 22.98 7.57
CA GLN A 100 8.19 23.13 9.02
C GLN A 100 6.85 23.73 9.40
N LEU A 101 6.05 22.97 10.14
CA LEU A 101 4.70 23.33 10.58
C LEU A 101 4.73 23.53 12.10
N GLU A 102 4.55 24.77 12.53
CA GLU A 102 4.50 25.11 13.96
C GLU A 102 3.07 25.01 14.48
N CYS A 103 2.91 24.42 15.66
CA CYS A 103 1.61 24.37 16.33
C CYS A 103 1.27 25.73 16.92
N VAL A 104 0.05 26.21 16.67
CA VAL A 104 -0.48 27.45 17.28
C VAL A 104 -0.76 27.28 18.77
N ARG A 105 -0.96 26.03 19.21
CA ARG A 105 -1.17 25.64 20.60
C ARG A 105 -0.30 24.44 20.92
N ASP A 106 -0.03 24.25 22.20
CA ASP A 106 0.74 23.09 22.67
C ASP A 106 0.01 21.77 22.40
N LEU A 107 0.77 20.69 22.28
CA LEU A 107 0.21 19.39 21.94
C LEU A 107 -0.45 18.74 23.16
N PRO A 108 -1.66 18.15 23.05
CA PRO A 108 -2.41 17.64 24.20
C PRO A 108 -1.66 16.58 25.02
N PHE A 109 -0.78 15.80 24.39
CA PHE A 109 0.00 14.77 25.07
C PHE A 109 1.15 15.33 25.93
N PHE A 110 1.44 16.64 25.85
CA PHE A 110 2.32 17.33 26.80
C PHE A 110 1.57 17.90 28.01
N ALA A 111 0.25 17.70 28.12
CA ALA A 111 -0.52 18.16 29.27
C ALA A 111 0.06 17.59 30.57
N GLY A 112 0.57 18.48 31.44
CA GLY A 112 1.21 18.11 32.71
C GLY A 112 2.72 17.82 32.64
N THR A 113 3.35 17.90 31.46
CA THR A 113 4.81 17.76 31.32
C THR A 113 5.49 19.12 31.36
N LYS A 114 6.51 19.26 32.21
CA LYS A 114 7.34 20.48 32.28
C LYS A 114 8.21 20.61 31.03
N ALA A 115 8.52 21.85 30.61
CA ALA A 115 9.32 22.12 29.42
C ALA A 115 10.66 21.36 29.39
N GLU A 116 11.34 21.28 30.54
CA GLU A 116 12.64 20.60 30.69
C GLU A 116 12.56 19.07 30.49
N ASP A 117 11.39 18.48 30.74
CA ASP A 117 11.17 17.02 30.67
C ASP A 117 10.59 16.57 29.32
N ARG A 118 10.14 17.49 28.47
CA ARG A 118 9.49 17.19 27.17
C ARG A 118 10.35 16.31 26.27
N ARG A 119 11.65 16.60 26.21
CA ARG A 119 12.60 15.83 25.39
C ARG A 119 12.71 14.39 25.87
N LYS A 120 12.80 14.16 27.19
CA LYS A 120 12.84 12.81 27.77
C LYS A 120 11.54 12.07 27.52
N PHE A 121 10.40 12.75 27.69
CA PHE A 121 9.08 12.20 27.40
C PHE A 121 8.98 11.71 25.95
N LEU A 122 9.46 12.51 24.98
CA LEU A 122 9.49 12.12 23.57
C LEU A 122 10.42 10.91 23.30
N GLN A 123 11.54 10.81 24.01
CA GLN A 123 12.48 9.68 23.86
C GLN A 123 11.91 8.37 24.39
N GLU A 124 11.15 8.44 25.49
CA GLU A 124 10.46 7.29 26.09
C GLU A 124 9.24 6.88 25.26
N ASN A 125 8.55 7.85 24.64
CA ASN A 125 7.30 7.64 23.89
C ASN A 125 7.48 7.74 22.36
N LYS A 126 8.36 6.91 21.79
CA LYS A 126 8.64 6.87 20.34
C LYS A 126 7.44 6.55 19.44
N ARG A 127 6.35 6.05 20.01
CA ARG A 127 5.10 5.75 19.28
C ARG A 127 4.29 7.01 18.97
N ILE A 128 4.47 8.08 19.75
CA ILE A 128 3.84 9.37 19.53
C ILE A 128 4.61 10.07 18.42
N ILE A 129 3.97 10.45 17.30
CA ILE A 129 4.61 11.12 16.14
C ILE A 129 5.84 10.33 15.64
N ARG A 130 5.57 9.26 14.90
CA ARG A 130 6.60 8.30 14.46
C ARG A 130 7.47 8.91 13.36
N HIS A 131 8.79 8.75 13.45
CA HIS A 131 9.71 9.13 12.38
C HIS A 131 9.43 8.32 11.11
N GLN A 132 9.47 8.97 9.94
CA GLN A 132 9.12 8.41 8.62
C GLN A 132 7.72 7.78 8.56
N SER A 133 6.82 8.17 9.46
CA SER A 133 5.43 7.75 9.34
C SER A 133 4.73 8.54 8.26
N PHE A 134 3.84 7.86 7.55
CA PHE A 134 3.02 8.48 6.55
C PHE A 134 2.05 9.46 7.22
N ALA A 135 1.90 10.63 6.63
CA ALA A 135 0.97 11.63 7.09
C ALA A 135 0.37 12.40 5.93
N CYS A 136 -0.75 13.06 6.20
CA CYS A 136 -1.42 13.94 5.27
C CYS A 136 -1.65 15.29 5.93
N ILE A 137 -1.48 16.35 5.14
CA ILE A 137 -1.79 17.72 5.54
C ILE A 137 -3.14 18.12 4.93
N ILE A 138 -4.04 18.55 5.79
CA ILE A 138 -5.36 19.07 5.46
C ILE A 138 -5.31 20.59 5.61
N ILE A 139 -5.70 21.31 4.56
CA ILE A 139 -5.85 22.76 4.54
C ILE A 139 -7.30 23.06 4.15
N ASP A 140 -8.01 23.84 4.95
CA ASP A 140 -9.40 24.26 4.71
C ASP A 140 -10.35 23.08 4.42
N ASN A 141 -10.25 22.03 5.24
CA ASN A 141 -10.98 20.76 5.10
C ASN A 141 -10.72 20.00 3.78
N GLN A 142 -9.62 20.28 3.09
CA GLN A 142 -9.18 19.53 1.91
C GLN A 142 -7.77 19.01 2.12
N VAL A 143 -7.47 17.77 1.74
CA VAL A 143 -6.06 17.36 1.70
C VAL A 143 -5.33 18.11 0.62
N ALA A 144 -4.22 18.70 1.04
CA ALA A 144 -3.30 19.43 0.19
C ALA A 144 -2.16 18.51 -0.28
N ALA A 145 -1.63 17.67 0.61
CA ALA A 145 -0.60 16.71 0.25
C ALA A 145 -0.45 15.54 1.24
N PHE A 146 0.24 14.51 0.75
CA PHE A 146 0.83 13.45 1.56
C PHE A 146 2.33 13.63 1.71
N GLY A 147 2.85 13.15 2.84
CA GLY A 147 4.28 13.16 3.10
C GLY A 147 4.67 12.23 4.23
N GLU A 148 5.94 12.31 4.59
CA GLU A 148 6.53 11.58 5.71
C GLU A 148 6.85 12.56 6.84
N ILE A 149 6.54 12.18 8.07
CA ILE A 149 6.92 12.97 9.24
C ILE A 149 8.39 12.73 9.53
N ASN A 150 9.19 13.79 9.46
CA ASN A 150 10.56 13.76 9.97
C ASN A 150 10.55 14.18 11.45
N ARG A 151 10.60 13.20 12.35
CA ARG A 151 10.65 13.46 13.79
C ARG A 151 11.96 14.13 14.18
N ASP A 152 11.86 15.35 14.69
CA ASP A 152 12.94 16.10 15.34
C ASP A 152 12.53 16.39 16.79
N GLU A 153 13.21 15.76 17.74
CA GLU A 153 12.86 15.86 19.17
C GLU A 153 13.10 17.25 19.75
N GLU A 154 14.09 18.00 19.22
CA GLU A 154 14.40 19.36 19.69
C GLU A 154 13.33 20.34 19.23
N LEU A 155 12.84 20.19 18.00
CA LEU A 155 11.74 20.99 17.47
C LEU A 155 10.39 20.65 18.11
N LEU A 156 10.13 19.37 18.40
CA LEU A 156 8.90 18.93 19.05
C LEU A 156 8.84 19.29 20.54
N ALA A 157 10.00 19.45 21.21
CA ALA A 157 10.07 19.78 22.64
C ALA A 157 9.89 21.28 22.95
N ARG A 158 9.78 22.14 21.93
CA ARG A 158 9.55 23.59 22.10
C ARG A 158 8.21 23.86 22.79
N GLU A 159 8.06 25.08 23.31
CA GLU A 159 6.78 25.56 23.89
C GLU A 159 5.66 25.54 22.83
N LEU A 160 5.99 25.95 21.60
CA LEU A 160 5.19 25.73 20.40
C LEU A 160 5.90 24.68 19.53
N PRO A 161 5.46 23.40 19.57
CA PRO A 161 6.12 22.32 18.84
C PRO A 161 6.13 22.56 17.33
N VAL A 162 7.24 22.21 16.67
CA VAL A 162 7.36 22.25 15.21
C VAL A 162 7.47 20.83 14.66
N VAL A 163 6.57 20.49 13.73
CA VAL A 163 6.53 19.21 13.03
C VAL A 163 7.12 19.39 11.63
N ILE A 164 8.02 18.50 11.23
CA ILE A 164 8.61 18.51 9.89
C ILE A 164 7.84 17.52 9.00
N LEU A 165 7.28 18.01 7.90
CA LEU A 165 6.59 17.19 6.88
C LEU A 165 7.38 17.19 5.58
N GLN A 166 7.80 16.01 5.13
CA GLN A 166 8.51 15.83 3.86
C GLN A 166 7.53 15.37 2.78
N ILE A 167 7.25 16.24 1.81
CA ILE A 167 6.32 15.94 0.71
C ILE A 167 7.12 15.43 -0.50
N ASN A 168 6.66 14.32 -1.07
CA ASN A 168 7.25 13.76 -2.28
C ASN A 168 6.66 14.43 -3.54
N GLY A 169 7.56 14.93 -4.40
CA GLY A 169 7.22 15.51 -5.70
C GLY A 169 7.08 17.03 -5.69
N GLU A 170 7.89 17.70 -6.52
CA GLU A 170 8.00 19.16 -6.61
C GLU A 170 6.64 19.86 -6.79
N ALA A 171 5.83 19.41 -7.74
CA ALA A 171 4.53 20.01 -8.02
C ALA A 171 3.58 20.01 -6.81
N ASN A 172 3.65 18.98 -5.94
CA ASN A 172 2.80 18.90 -4.75
C ASN A 172 3.30 19.81 -3.65
N THR A 173 4.61 19.85 -3.46
CA THR A 173 5.24 20.71 -2.48
C THR A 173 4.93 22.17 -2.81
N ILE A 174 5.04 22.57 -4.08
CA ILE A 174 4.71 23.91 -4.54
C ILE A 174 3.21 24.23 -4.33
N ASP A 175 2.30 23.34 -4.77
CA ASP A 175 0.85 23.54 -4.60
C ASP A 175 0.45 23.64 -3.11
N THR A 176 1.06 22.81 -2.26
CA THR A 176 0.82 22.84 -0.81
C THR A 176 1.35 24.12 -0.18
N LEU A 177 2.54 24.57 -0.59
CA LEU A 177 3.12 25.84 -0.13
C LEU A 177 2.20 27.02 -0.47
N TYR A 178 1.67 27.07 -1.69
CA TYR A 178 0.72 28.12 -2.08
C TYR A 178 -0.54 28.11 -1.22
N LYS A 179 -1.08 26.93 -0.91
CA LYS A 179 -2.25 26.78 -0.03
C LYS A 179 -1.95 27.16 1.43
N LEU A 180 -0.71 27.05 1.87
CA LEU A 180 -0.26 27.41 3.22
C LEU A 180 0.03 28.91 3.40
N MET A 181 -0.03 29.73 2.35
CA MET A 181 0.25 31.18 2.44
C MET A 181 -0.84 31.97 3.17
N ASP A 182 -2.10 31.57 3.03
CA ASP A 182 -3.25 32.20 3.71
C ASP A 182 -4.31 31.15 4.09
N PRO A 183 -4.01 30.23 5.03
CA PRO A 183 -4.91 29.14 5.37
C PRO A 183 -5.92 29.56 6.45
N THR A 184 -7.17 29.11 6.34
CA THR A 184 -8.16 29.28 7.42
C THR A 184 -8.01 28.21 8.49
N ALA A 185 -7.68 26.98 8.10
CA ALA A 185 -7.43 25.87 9.03
C ALA A 185 -6.42 24.87 8.46
N VAL A 186 -5.37 24.56 9.22
CA VAL A 186 -4.38 23.53 8.85
C VAL A 186 -4.36 22.42 9.90
N LYS A 187 -4.38 21.18 9.43
CA LYS A 187 -4.26 19.97 10.24
C LYS A 187 -3.25 19.00 9.63
N LEU A 188 -2.61 18.20 10.46
CA LEU A 188 -1.77 17.08 10.06
C LEU A 188 -2.27 15.81 10.72
N ILE A 189 -2.51 14.77 9.93
CA ILE A 189 -2.94 13.47 10.44
C ILE A 189 -1.89 12.42 10.08
N GLN A 190 -1.29 11.80 11.11
CA GLN A 190 -0.46 10.62 10.94
C GLN A 190 -1.36 9.43 10.58
N VAL A 191 -1.04 8.74 9.48
CA VAL A 191 -1.77 7.58 9.00
C VAL A 191 -1.10 6.32 9.53
N ASP A 192 -1.86 5.50 10.24
CA ASP A 192 -1.30 4.34 10.96
C ASP A 192 -1.08 3.09 10.07
N THR A 193 -1.50 3.14 8.81
CA THR A 193 -1.35 2.03 7.86
C THR A 193 -0.23 2.27 6.87
N ALA A 194 0.45 1.19 6.48
CA ALA A 194 1.48 1.19 5.46
C ALA A 194 0.88 1.39 4.05
N VAL A 195 0.37 2.59 3.76
CA VAL A 195 -0.14 2.98 2.43
C VAL A 195 0.92 2.72 1.35
N PHE A 196 2.21 2.84 1.71
CA PHE A 196 3.36 2.48 0.88
C PHE A 196 3.40 1.02 0.41
N ALA A 197 2.84 0.07 1.17
CA ALA A 197 2.80 -1.32 0.75
C ALA A 197 1.93 -1.53 -0.49
N TYR A 198 0.97 -0.63 -0.72
CA TYR A 198 0.06 -0.69 -1.87
C TYR A 198 0.64 -0.01 -3.12
N GLU A 199 1.57 0.95 -2.98
CA GLU A 199 2.10 1.69 -4.13
C GLU A 199 2.75 0.79 -5.21
N PRO A 200 3.59 -0.20 -4.88
CA PRO A 200 4.14 -1.13 -5.88
C PRO A 200 3.06 -1.94 -6.59
N VAL A 201 2.04 -2.38 -5.85
CA VAL A 201 0.92 -3.19 -6.36
C VAL A 201 0.08 -2.36 -7.32
N ILE A 202 -0.26 -1.13 -6.93
CA ILE A 202 -1.02 -0.17 -7.73
C ILE A 202 -0.28 0.16 -9.04
N LYS A 203 1.02 0.45 -8.97
CA LYS A 203 1.84 0.69 -10.17
C LYS A 203 1.91 -0.53 -11.09
N ALA A 204 1.94 -1.73 -10.54
CA ALA A 204 1.93 -2.96 -11.31
C ALA A 204 0.60 -3.14 -12.05
N LEU A 205 -0.53 -2.95 -11.36
CA LEU A 205 -1.86 -3.06 -11.95
C LEU A 205 -2.08 -2.02 -13.06
N GLN A 206 -1.58 -0.80 -12.92
CA GLN A 206 -1.77 0.27 -13.92
C GLN A 206 -0.99 0.07 -15.20
N ARG A 207 0.16 -0.59 -15.09
CA ARG A 207 0.96 -0.98 -16.25
C ARG A 207 0.41 -2.24 -16.91
N MET A 208 -0.48 -2.97 -16.22
CA MET A 208 -1.04 -4.22 -16.70
C MET A 208 -2.16 -3.93 -17.71
N GLN A 209 -1.85 -4.03 -19.00
CA GLN A 209 -2.88 -3.99 -20.05
C GLN A 209 -3.66 -5.30 -20.13
N TYR A 210 -2.99 -6.41 -19.87
CA TYR A 210 -3.56 -7.75 -19.88
C TYR A 210 -2.84 -8.61 -18.84
N PRO A 211 -3.55 -9.31 -17.94
CA PRO A 211 -2.91 -10.19 -16.96
C PRO A 211 -2.14 -11.32 -17.66
N ALA A 212 -0.90 -11.60 -17.22
CA ALA A 212 -0.01 -12.57 -17.89
C ALA A 212 -0.57 -14.00 -18.00
N LEU A 213 -1.53 -14.32 -17.14
CA LEU A 213 -2.21 -15.61 -17.01
C LEU A 213 -3.73 -15.49 -17.24
N ALA A 214 -4.16 -14.45 -17.95
CA ALA A 214 -5.58 -14.22 -18.19
C ALA A 214 -6.31 -15.33 -18.98
N PRO A 215 -5.70 -16.02 -19.96
CA PRO A 215 -6.34 -17.15 -20.63
C PRO A 215 -6.73 -18.25 -19.64
N GLU A 216 -5.84 -18.59 -18.72
CA GLU A 216 -6.06 -19.67 -17.76
C GLU A 216 -6.92 -19.21 -16.56
N LEU A 217 -6.68 -18.00 -16.04
CA LEU A 217 -7.34 -17.49 -14.83
C LEU A 217 -8.74 -16.91 -15.09
N PHE A 218 -8.97 -16.32 -16.27
CA PHE A 218 -10.21 -15.59 -16.56
C PHE A 218 -10.98 -16.13 -17.78
N LEU A 219 -10.27 -16.71 -18.78
CA LEU A 219 -10.91 -17.33 -19.95
C LEU A 219 -11.15 -18.84 -19.79
N TRP A 220 -10.50 -19.45 -18.78
CA TRP A 220 -10.44 -20.89 -18.51
C TRP A 220 -9.97 -21.71 -19.71
N ASP A 221 -9.13 -21.12 -20.55
CA ASP A 221 -8.47 -21.81 -21.65
C ASP A 221 -7.21 -22.48 -21.11
N ASN A 222 -7.29 -23.80 -20.89
CA ASN A 222 -6.18 -24.63 -20.38
C ASN A 222 -5.35 -25.28 -21.51
N ASP A 223 -5.54 -24.84 -22.75
CA ASP A 223 -5.05 -25.54 -23.95
C ASP A 223 -3.55 -25.32 -24.22
N ALA A 224 -2.87 -24.49 -23.44
CA ALA A 224 -1.46 -24.20 -23.64
C ALA A 224 -0.57 -25.26 -22.96
N LEU A 225 -0.11 -26.24 -23.76
CA LEU A 225 0.96 -27.14 -23.37
C LEU A 225 2.31 -26.41 -23.41
N LEU A 226 2.96 -26.28 -22.25
CA LEU A 226 4.36 -25.85 -22.19
C LEU A 226 5.25 -27.08 -22.32
N GLU A 227 5.90 -27.29 -23.47
CA GLU A 227 6.92 -28.32 -23.59
C GLU A 227 8.29 -27.84 -23.07
N HIS A 228 8.36 -27.55 -21.77
CA HIS A 228 9.65 -27.36 -21.11
C HIS A 228 10.07 -28.67 -20.42
N ALA A 229 11.37 -28.96 -20.42
CA ALA A 229 11.94 -30.19 -19.85
C ALA A 229 11.42 -31.51 -20.50
N ARG A 230 11.54 -31.60 -21.84
CA ARG A 230 11.14 -32.78 -22.63
C ARG A 230 11.68 -34.11 -22.08
N ASP A 231 12.94 -34.15 -21.66
CA ASP A 231 13.57 -35.37 -21.16
C ASP A 231 12.89 -35.88 -19.87
N ILE A 232 12.47 -34.96 -18.99
CA ILE A 232 11.75 -35.29 -17.76
C ILE A 232 10.31 -35.68 -18.09
N LEU A 233 9.66 -34.98 -19.02
CA LEU A 233 8.31 -35.31 -19.47
C LEU A 233 8.24 -36.70 -20.12
N GLU A 234 9.21 -37.06 -20.96
CA GLU A 234 9.30 -38.39 -21.56
C GLU A 234 9.55 -39.47 -20.50
N LEU A 235 10.42 -39.20 -19.53
CA LEU A 235 10.64 -40.12 -18.41
C LEU A 235 9.37 -40.33 -17.60
N LEU A 236 8.67 -39.27 -17.22
CA LEU A 236 7.43 -39.37 -16.44
C LEU A 236 6.32 -40.09 -17.23
N ARG A 237 6.20 -39.83 -18.54
CA ARG A 237 5.19 -40.50 -19.39
C ARG A 237 5.50 -41.99 -19.59
N THR A 238 6.77 -42.37 -19.69
CA THR A 238 7.17 -43.76 -19.97
C THR A 238 7.35 -44.60 -18.71
N GLN A 239 7.74 -43.98 -17.59
CA GLN A 239 8.05 -44.67 -16.34
C GLN A 239 7.49 -43.93 -15.11
N PRO A 240 6.18 -44.03 -14.83
CA PRO A 240 5.52 -43.25 -13.76
C PRO A 240 6.04 -43.49 -12.34
N THR A 241 6.69 -44.64 -12.10
CA THR A 241 7.22 -45.05 -10.80
C THR A 241 8.74 -45.02 -10.73
N ALA A 242 9.41 -44.52 -11.78
CA ALA A 242 10.86 -44.44 -11.81
C ALA A 242 11.38 -43.44 -10.79
N ASP A 243 12.59 -43.73 -10.30
CA ASP A 243 13.36 -42.77 -9.53
C ASP A 243 13.84 -41.66 -10.47
N ILE A 244 13.31 -40.45 -10.27
CA ILE A 244 13.69 -39.28 -11.06
C ILE A 244 14.95 -38.58 -10.51
N GLY A 245 15.43 -39.01 -9.34
CA GLY A 245 16.61 -38.46 -8.68
C GLY A 245 17.85 -38.39 -9.58
N PRO A 246 18.21 -39.45 -10.32
CA PRO A 246 19.34 -39.44 -11.24
C PRO A 246 19.24 -38.38 -12.34
N VAL A 247 18.04 -38.14 -12.88
CA VAL A 247 17.82 -37.16 -13.95
C VAL A 247 17.88 -35.72 -13.43
N LEU A 248 17.48 -35.50 -12.17
CA LEU A 248 17.59 -34.21 -11.49
C LEU A 248 18.95 -33.98 -10.79
N GLY A 249 19.87 -34.94 -10.85
CA GLY A 249 21.15 -34.86 -10.12
C GLY A 249 21.00 -34.92 -8.59
N LEU A 250 19.92 -35.51 -8.09
CA LEU A 250 19.64 -35.64 -6.66
C LEU A 250 20.38 -36.85 -6.07
N SER A 251 20.96 -36.65 -4.89
CA SER A 251 21.68 -37.68 -4.14
C SER A 251 20.78 -38.69 -3.42
N ARG A 252 19.46 -38.45 -3.42
CA ARG A 252 18.46 -39.32 -2.77
C ARG A 252 17.49 -39.86 -3.80
N ARG A 253 17.11 -41.13 -3.59
CA ARG A 253 16.02 -41.76 -4.32
C ARG A 253 14.75 -40.93 -4.16
N THR A 254 14.21 -40.47 -5.28
CA THR A 254 13.01 -39.64 -5.38
C THR A 254 12.04 -40.36 -6.31
N ALA A 255 11.24 -41.24 -5.70
CA ALA A 255 10.15 -41.93 -6.38
C ALA A 255 8.82 -41.34 -5.88
N PHE A 256 7.91 -41.09 -6.81
CA PHE A 256 6.61 -40.50 -6.51
C PHE A 256 5.54 -41.57 -6.33
N ASP A 257 4.60 -41.30 -5.43
CA ASP A 257 3.30 -41.96 -5.51
C ASP A 257 2.51 -41.44 -6.71
N ARG A 258 1.37 -42.09 -7.00
CA ARG A 258 0.55 -41.74 -8.15
C ARG A 258 0.06 -40.28 -8.12
N ALA A 259 -0.33 -39.77 -6.95
CA ALA A 259 -0.86 -38.41 -6.84
C ALA A 259 0.24 -37.37 -7.06
N GLN A 260 1.43 -37.63 -6.53
CA GLN A 260 2.63 -36.81 -6.74
C GLN A 260 3.08 -36.84 -8.20
N HIS A 261 3.06 -38.01 -8.84
CA HIS A 261 3.35 -38.18 -10.26
C HIS A 261 2.39 -37.35 -11.12
N ASP A 262 1.08 -37.53 -10.92
CA ASP A 262 0.06 -36.85 -11.71
C ASP A 262 0.12 -35.32 -11.50
N SER A 263 0.42 -34.88 -10.27
CA SER A 263 0.62 -33.46 -9.96
C SER A 263 1.85 -32.86 -10.65
N LEU A 264 2.97 -33.59 -10.69
CA LEU A 264 4.19 -33.13 -11.36
C LEU A 264 4.01 -33.11 -12.89
N LEU A 265 3.37 -34.13 -13.45
CA LEU A 265 3.06 -34.17 -14.88
C LEU A 265 2.15 -33.01 -15.29
N ALA A 266 1.13 -32.70 -14.49
CA ALA A 266 0.27 -31.53 -14.70
C ALA A 266 1.08 -30.22 -14.62
N ALA A 267 1.94 -30.05 -13.61
CA ALA A 267 2.75 -28.85 -13.45
C ALA A 267 3.78 -28.61 -14.57
N LEU A 268 4.30 -29.68 -15.19
CA LEU A 268 5.25 -29.59 -16.29
C LEU A 268 4.58 -29.42 -17.65
N THR A 269 3.30 -29.76 -17.77
CA THR A 269 2.57 -29.69 -19.05
C THR A 269 1.66 -28.48 -19.14
N GLN A 270 1.16 -27.95 -18.03
CA GLN A 270 0.20 -26.85 -18.00
C GLN A 270 0.89 -25.51 -17.67
N ARG A 271 0.37 -24.41 -18.21
CA ARG A 271 0.80 -23.05 -17.82
C ARG A 271 0.46 -22.71 -16.36
N ILE A 272 -0.64 -23.30 -15.84
CA ILE A 272 -1.06 -23.21 -14.45
C ILE A 272 -1.50 -24.60 -13.99
N SER A 273 -1.04 -25.02 -12.82
CA SER A 273 -1.45 -26.27 -12.18
C SER A 273 -1.79 -26.03 -10.72
N LEU A 274 -2.88 -26.63 -10.24
CA LEU A 274 -3.23 -26.64 -8.81
C LEU A 274 -2.70 -27.92 -8.17
N ILE A 275 -1.76 -27.79 -7.23
CA ILE A 275 -1.26 -28.92 -6.44
C ILE A 275 -1.77 -28.75 -5.02
N GLN A 276 -2.62 -29.68 -4.57
CA GLN A 276 -3.17 -29.67 -3.22
C GLN A 276 -2.55 -30.81 -2.40
N GLY A 277 -1.66 -30.46 -1.48
CA GLY A 277 -1.13 -31.38 -0.49
C GLY A 277 -1.99 -31.37 0.77
N PRO A 278 -2.57 -32.49 1.24
CA PRO A 278 -3.10 -32.57 2.59
C PRO A 278 -1.97 -32.33 3.62
N PRO A 279 -2.29 -31.95 4.87
CA PRO A 279 -1.28 -31.83 5.92
C PRO A 279 -0.47 -33.12 6.00
N GLY A 280 0.85 -33.00 5.89
CA GLY A 280 1.76 -34.15 5.88
C GLY A 280 1.54 -35.01 7.12
N LYS A 281 1.52 -36.33 6.93
CA LYS A 281 1.75 -37.27 8.04
C LYS A 281 3.23 -37.37 8.32
#